data_AF-A0A7C3X1D6-F1
#
_entry.id   AF-A0A7C3X1D6-F1
#
_cell.length_a   1.000
_cell.length_b   1.000
_cell.length_c   1.000
_cell.angle_alpha   90.00
_cell.angle_beta   90.00
_cell.angle_gamma   90.00
#
_symmetry.space_group_name_H-M   'P 1'
#
loop_
_entity.id
_entity.type
_entity.pdbx_description
1 polymer ?
#
loop_
_entity_poly.entity_id
_entity_poly.type
_entity_poly.pdbx_seq_one_letter_code
_entity_poly.pdbx_strand_id
1 'polypeptide(L)' 'MNKNLLLKIINPILLVLLISQACSGFFHHSLSHKMFEIIHEGGGIVLVVISFLHLVLNWGWIRANFLKVRQ' A
#
# COMPACT_ATOMS: atom_id res chain seq x y z
N MET A 1 7.92 12.03 -15.57
CA MET A 1 6.58 12.13 -14.95
C MET A 1 6.69 12.82 -13.60
N ASN A 2 5.75 13.66 -13.20
CA ASN A 2 5.84 14.41 -11.94
C ASN A 2 5.68 13.45 -10.74
N LYS A 3 6.77 13.17 -10.01
CA LYS A 3 6.79 12.27 -8.84
C LYS A 3 5.73 12.66 -7.79
N ASN A 4 5.49 13.95 -7.59
CA ASN A 4 4.47 14.41 -6.64
C ASN A 4 3.05 14.10 -7.12
N LEU A 5 2.81 14.13 -8.42
CA LEU A 5 1.53 13.70 -8.98
C LEU A 5 1.31 12.20 -8.76
N LEU A 6 2.35 11.38 -9.00
CA LEU A 6 2.30 9.94 -8.73
C LEU A 6 1.98 9.62 -7.28
N LEU A 7 2.65 10.28 -6.33
CA LEU A 7 2.38 10.09 -4.91
C LEU A 7 0.97 10.50 -4.51
N LYS A 8 0.43 11.59 -5.09
CA LYS A 8 -0.97 11.98 -4.89
C LYS A 8 -1.99 10.95 -5.39
N ILE A 9 -1.61 10.10 -6.34
CA ILE A 9 -2.43 8.99 -6.84
C ILE A 9 -2.22 7.73 -5.99
N ILE A 10 -0.97 7.39 -5.68
CA ILE A 10 -0.62 6.17 -4.94
C ILE A 10 -1.13 6.21 -3.50
N ASN A 11 -1.09 7.35 -2.83
CA ASN A 11 -1.51 7.47 -1.43
C ASN A 11 -2.99 7.08 -1.20
N PRO A 12 -3.98 7.61 -1.94
CA PRO A 12 -5.36 7.17 -1.78
C PRO A 12 -5.57 5.72 -2.20
N ILE A 13 -4.84 5.22 -3.21
CA ILE A 13 -4.89 3.79 -3.60
C ILE A 13 -4.43 2.91 -2.42
N LEU A 14 -3.32 3.27 -1.78
CA LEU A 14 -2.83 2.56 -0.59
C LEU A 14 -3.85 2.57 0.54
N LEU A 15 -4.51 3.70 0.79
CA LEU A 15 -5.55 3.79 1.81
C LEU A 15 -6.73 2.84 1.50
N VAL A 16 -7.21 2.84 0.26
CA VAL A 16 -8.31 1.96 -0.17
C VAL A 16 -7.90 0.49 -0.06
N LEU A 17 -6.69 0.13 -0.50
CA LEU A 17 -6.18 -1.22 -0.38
C LEU A 17 -6.06 -1.64 1.09
N LEU A 18 -5.53 -0.78 1.95
CA LEU A 18 -5.40 -1.06 3.39
C LEU A 18 -6.77 -1.32 4.03
N ILE A 19 -7.77 -0.46 3.75
CA ILE A 19 -9.13 -0.64 4.26
C ILE A 19 -9.74 -1.94 3.72
N SER A 20 -9.56 -2.23 2.42
CA SER A 20 -10.04 -3.47 1.80
C SER A 20 -9.42 -4.71 2.46
N GLN A 21 -8.11 -4.70 2.75
CA GLN A 21 -7.41 -5.78 3.44
C GLN A 21 -7.89 -5.94 4.89
N ALA A 22 -8.05 -4.84 5.62
CA ALA A 22 -8.58 -4.87 6.98
C ALA A 22 -9.99 -5.46 7.01
N CYS A 23 -10.91 -4.95 6.17
CA CYS A 23 -12.28 -5.44 6.10
C CYS A 23 -12.33 -6.92 5.69
N SER A 24 -11.62 -7.32 4.64
CA SER A 24 -11.62 -8.73 4.20
C SER A 24 -11.04 -9.68 5.25
N GLY A 25 -10.03 -9.25 6.02
CA GLY A 25 -9.50 -10.02 7.15
C GLY A 25 -10.49 -10.12 8.32
N PHE A 26 -11.08 -8.99 8.74
CA PHE A 26 -12.05 -8.96 9.85
C PHE A 26 -13.33 -9.74 9.52
N PHE A 27 -13.83 -9.62 8.30
CA PHE A 27 -15.07 -10.25 7.85
C PHE A 27 -14.82 -11.55 7.05
N HIS A 28 -13.67 -12.22 7.23
CA HIS A 28 -13.32 -13.42 6.45
C HIS A 28 -14.40 -14.52 6.53
N HIS A 29 -15.04 -14.68 7.69
CA HIS A 29 -16.08 -15.66 7.94
C HIS A 29 -17.41 -15.33 7.23
N SER A 30 -17.61 -14.06 6.83
CA SER A 30 -18.77 -13.61 6.05
C SER A 30 -18.53 -13.68 4.54
N LEU A 31 -17.30 -14.00 4.10
CA LEU A 31 -16.93 -14.10 2.70
C LEU A 31 -16.89 -15.56 2.26
N SER A 32 -17.32 -15.83 1.03
CA SER A 32 -17.02 -17.13 0.41
C SER A 32 -15.50 -17.27 0.26
N HIS A 33 -15.00 -18.51 0.29
CA HIS A 33 -13.56 -18.79 0.15
C HIS A 33 -12.97 -18.10 -1.09
N LYS A 34 -13.64 -18.22 -2.24
CA LYS A 34 -13.22 -17.59 -3.50
C LYS A 34 -13.19 -16.05 -3.42
N MET A 35 -14.17 -15.43 -2.74
CA MET A 35 -14.17 -13.98 -2.55
C MET A 35 -13.03 -13.54 -1.64
N PHE A 36 -12.78 -14.27 -0.55
CA PHE A 36 -11.67 -13.99 0.35
C PHE A 36 -10.32 -14.12 -0.36
N GLU A 37 -10.10 -15.19 -1.12
CA GLU A 37 -8.87 -15.41 -1.89
C GLU A 37 -8.60 -14.26 -2.87
N ILE A 38 -9.62 -13.84 -3.64
CA ILE A 38 -9.45 -12.74 -4.60
C ILE A 38 -9.19 -11.40 -3.90
N ILE A 39 -9.97 -11.06 -2.87
CA ILE A 39 -9.93 -9.75 -2.24
C ILE A 39 -8.75 -9.63 -1.28
N HIS A 40 -8.54 -10.61 -0.41
CA HIS A 40 -7.52 -10.59 0.62
C HIS A 40 -6.17 -11.04 0.07
N GLU A 41 -6.07 -12.23 -0.52
CA GLU A 41 -4.78 -12.72 -1.02
C GLU A 41 -4.35 -11.94 -2.26
N GLY A 42 -5.23 -11.83 -3.26
CA GLY A 42 -4.96 -11.03 -4.47
C GLY A 42 -4.75 -9.55 -4.16
N GLY A 43 -5.62 -8.95 -3.34
CA GLY A 43 -5.48 -7.54 -2.94
C GLY A 43 -4.25 -7.30 -2.06
N GLY A 44 -3.82 -8.27 -1.26
CA GLY A 44 -2.59 -8.22 -0.48
C GLY A 44 -1.34 -8.13 -1.36
N ILE A 45 -1.27 -8.92 -2.44
CA ILE A 45 -0.20 -8.82 -3.43
C ILE A 45 -0.16 -7.42 -4.05
N VAL A 46 -1.31 -6.88 -4.46
CA VAL A 46 -1.40 -5.52 -5.01
C VAL A 46 -0.94 -4.48 -3.98
N LEU A 47 -1.35 -4.61 -2.72
CA LEU A 47 -0.93 -3.72 -1.64
C LEU A 47 0.59 -3.72 -1.46
N VAL A 48 1.24 -4.89 -1.49
CA VAL A 48 2.70 -5.01 -1.37
C VAL A 48 3.41 -4.31 -2.53
N VAL A 49 2.96 -4.55 -3.77
CA VAL A 49 3.56 -3.92 -4.96
C VAL A 49 3.42 -2.39 -4.92
N ILE A 50 2.22 -1.88 -4.61
CA ILE A 50 2.00 -0.43 -4.53
C ILE A 50 2.76 0.19 -3.35
N SER A 51 2.89 -0.52 -2.23
CA SER A 51 3.68 -0.07 -1.07
C SER A 51 5.17 0.02 -1.42
N PHE A 52 5.71 -0.95 -2.16
CA PHE A 52 7.07 -0.90 -2.65
C PHE A 52 7.30 0.29 -3.60
N LEU A 53 6.39 0.52 -4.54
CA LEU A 53 6.44 1.67 -5.43
C LEU A 53 6.38 3.00 -4.64
N HIS A 54 5.53 3.07 -3.62
CA HIS A 54 5.46 4.22 -2.72
C HIS A 54 6.79 4.48 -2.00
N LEU A 55 7.45 3.43 -1.50
CA LEU A 55 8.77 3.56 -0.87
C LEU A 55 9.84 4.04 -1.84
N VAL A 56 9.90 3.46 -3.04
CA VAL A 56 10.85 3.87 -4.09
C VAL A 56 10.65 5.34 -4.44
N LEU A 57 9.40 5.76 -4.65
CA LEU A 57 9.08 7.16 -4.93
C LEU A 57 9.43 8.05 -3.74
N ASN A 58 9.20 7.64 -2.49
CA ASN A 58 9.53 8.44 -1.31
C ASN A 58 10.98 8.33 -0.82
N TRP A 59 11.85 7.55 -1.48
CA TRP A 59 13.19 7.24 -0.96
C TRP A 59 14.05 8.47 -0.65
N GLY A 60 13.96 9.51 -1.48
CA GLY A 60 14.66 10.78 -1.23
C GLY A 60 14.23 11.48 0.06
N TRP A 61 12.92 11.47 0.37
CA TRP A 61 12.38 12.02 1.62
C TRP A 61 12.78 11.13 2.81
N ILE A 62 12.72 9.81 2.67
CA ILE A 62 13.14 8.86 3.70
C ILE A 62 14.61 9.10 4.08
N ARG A 63 15.50 9.19 3.08
CA ARG A 63 16.92 9.47 3.30
C ARG A 63 17.14 10.79 4.05
N ALA A 64 16.40 11.83 3.67
CA ALA A 64 16.57 13.17 4.26
C ALA A 64 16.13 13.25 5.73
N ASN A 65 15.15 12.44 6.14
CA ASN A 65 14.57 12.51 7.48
C ASN A 65 15.09 11.41 8.42
N PHE A 66 15.37 10.21 7.91
CA PHE A 66 15.70 9.05 8.73
C PHE A 66 17.17 8.60 8.60
N LEU A 67 17.84 8.88 7.47
CA LEU A 67 19.20 8.39 7.20
C LEU A 67 20.26 9.48 7.19
N LYS A 68 19.88 10.74 7.44
CA LYS A 68 20.84 11.82 7.61
C LYS A 68 21.46 11.70 9.00
N VAL A 69 22.70 11.21 9.06
CA VAL A 69 23.53 11.31 10.26
C VAL A 69 23.75 12.80 10.53
N ARG A 70 23.33 13.30 11.70
CA ARG A 70 23.70 14.64 12.16
C ARG A 70 25.23 14.70 12.19
N GLN A 71 25.81 15.59 11.38
CA GLN A 71 27.14 16.12 11.66
C GLN A 71 27.01 17.23 12.70
#